data_AF-A0A7W0RBF3-F1
#
_entry.id   AF-A0A7W0RBF3-F1
#
_cell.length_a   1.000
_cell.length_b   1.000
_cell.length_c   1.000
_cell.angle_alpha   90.00
_cell.angle_beta   90.00
_cell.angle_gamma   90.00
#
_symmetry.space_group_name_H-M   'P 1'
#
loop_
_entity.id
_entity.type
_entity.pdbx_description
1 polymer ?
#
loop_
_entity_poly.entity_id
_entity_poly.type
_entity_poly.pdbx_seq_one_letter_code
_entity_poly.pdbx_strand_id
1 'polypeptide(L)'
;MQTGERIKVGGPHFEDFEIGQLVDDAPALTLTAGHAALHQALLGDRLRLPLDAALSREVTGRDEALAHPNLVCDVAIGQSTGPTQRVRGNLFYRGLVLLRPVHIGDTLRTSTEVVGLKQNRPGSGTGLVALRMHTENQHGEPVLDFWRCPMIPLRDPEATTGHAGSFEEIPKELDMEEVGRAIPYDWHLDRYRELVSGEHFSDVVPGTVYEVEGRDTVTAAPELARLTLNVAMTHTDAGAGAHGRRLAYGGHTIAVAAAQATRALPNLV
;
A
#
# COMPACT_ATOMS: atom_id res chain seq x y z
N MET A 1 21.98 -26.71 -29.27
CA MET A 1 21.61 -25.94 -28.06
C MET A 1 22.08 -24.51 -28.30
N GLN A 2 21.18 -23.52 -28.35
CA GLN A 2 21.58 -22.14 -28.56
C GLN A 2 22.33 -21.62 -27.32
N THR A 3 23.61 -21.32 -27.52
CA THR A 3 24.54 -20.69 -26.57
C THR A 3 24.37 -19.17 -26.58
N GLY A 4 23.12 -18.70 -26.48
CA GLY A 4 22.84 -17.26 -26.36
C GLY A 4 23.27 -16.73 -24.99
N GLU A 5 23.57 -15.43 -24.93
CA GLU A 5 23.75 -14.70 -23.68
C GLU A 5 22.51 -14.86 -22.79
N ARG A 6 22.72 -15.17 -21.51
CA ARG A 6 21.64 -15.34 -20.54
C ARG A 6 21.57 -14.10 -19.66
N ILE A 7 20.58 -13.25 -19.93
CA ILE A 7 20.27 -12.09 -19.08
C ILE A 7 19.31 -12.54 -17.98
N LYS A 8 19.71 -12.38 -16.71
CA LYS A 8 18.86 -12.68 -15.56
C LYS A 8 17.94 -11.48 -15.30
N VAL A 9 16.63 -11.68 -15.41
CA VAL A 9 15.62 -10.67 -15.06
C VAL A 9 15.23 -10.86 -13.60
N GLY A 10 15.35 -9.80 -12.79
CA GLY A 10 14.88 -9.76 -11.40
C GLY A 10 15.43 -8.55 -10.64
N GLY A 11 14.95 -8.35 -9.41
CA GLY A 11 15.39 -7.23 -8.55
C GLY A 11 16.82 -7.33 -7.94
N PRO A 12 17.28 -6.28 -7.24
CA PRO A 12 18.57 -6.20 -6.55
C PRO A 12 18.67 -7.10 -5.30
N HIS A 13 19.89 -7.45 -4.90
CA HIS A 13 20.22 -7.90 -3.54
C HIS A 13 20.55 -6.69 -2.66
N PHE A 14 20.71 -6.93 -1.35
CA PHE A 14 20.94 -5.86 -0.38
C PHE A 14 22.16 -4.97 -0.72
N GLU A 15 23.22 -5.56 -1.27
CA GLU A 15 24.47 -4.88 -1.62
C GLU A 15 24.36 -3.99 -2.86
N ASP A 16 23.29 -4.12 -3.64
CA ASP A 16 23.08 -3.36 -4.87
C ASP A 16 22.35 -2.03 -4.62
N PHE A 17 21.99 -1.72 -3.36
CA PHE A 17 21.30 -0.49 -2.98
C PHE A 17 22.28 0.60 -2.53
N GLU A 18 21.96 1.85 -2.86
CA GLU A 18 22.70 3.03 -2.40
C GLU A 18 21.73 4.04 -1.77
N ILE A 19 22.13 4.69 -0.66
CA ILE A 19 21.31 5.75 -0.06
C ILE A 19 21.22 6.93 -1.03
N GLY A 20 20.02 7.47 -1.20
CA GLY A 20 19.69 8.51 -2.19
C GLY A 20 19.38 7.96 -3.59
N GLN A 21 19.47 6.65 -3.81
CA GLN A 21 19.04 6.03 -5.05
C GLN A 21 17.53 6.25 -5.24
N LEU A 22 17.17 6.85 -6.37
CA LEU A 22 15.79 7.03 -6.82
C LEU A 22 15.45 5.99 -7.89
N VAL A 23 14.31 5.32 -7.72
CA VAL A 23 13.73 4.37 -8.69
C VAL A 23 12.34 4.86 -9.07
N ASP A 24 12.16 5.25 -10.33
CA ASP A 24 10.95 5.87 -10.87
C ASP A 24 10.46 5.22 -12.19
N ASP A 25 10.93 4.00 -12.47
CA ASP A 25 10.65 3.25 -13.70
C ASP A 25 9.37 2.38 -13.64
N ALA A 26 8.65 2.43 -12.52
CA ALA A 26 7.40 1.72 -12.36
C ALA A 26 6.33 2.24 -13.35
N PRO A 27 5.58 1.36 -14.04
CA PRO A 27 4.52 1.80 -14.94
C PRO A 27 3.46 2.64 -14.21
N ALA A 28 3.10 3.78 -14.80
CA ALA A 28 1.95 4.56 -14.38
C ALA A 28 0.67 3.73 -14.52
N LEU A 29 -0.27 3.85 -13.58
CA LEU A 29 -1.53 3.10 -13.61
C LEU A 29 -2.73 4.04 -13.50
N THR A 30 -3.56 4.08 -14.53
CA THR A 30 -4.88 4.71 -14.49
C THR A 30 -5.85 3.81 -13.74
N LEU A 31 -6.41 4.31 -12.64
CA LEU A 31 -7.45 3.60 -11.91
C LEU A 31 -8.74 3.57 -12.73
N THR A 32 -9.34 2.40 -12.85
CA THR A 32 -10.57 2.21 -13.62
C THR A 32 -11.62 1.52 -12.76
N ALA A 33 -12.88 1.57 -13.19
CA ALA A 33 -13.96 0.82 -12.54
C ALA A 33 -13.67 -0.70 -12.48
N GLY A 34 -12.89 -1.24 -13.43
CA GLY A 34 -12.44 -2.63 -13.41
C GLY A 34 -11.49 -2.93 -12.25
N HIS A 35 -10.56 -2.01 -11.95
CA HIS A 35 -9.69 -2.14 -10.78
C HIS A 35 -10.49 -2.08 -9.48
N ALA A 36 -11.43 -1.13 -9.38
CA ALA A 36 -12.31 -1.01 -8.22
C ALA A 36 -13.16 -2.27 -8.00
N ALA A 37 -13.80 -2.78 -9.05
CA ALA A 37 -14.64 -3.97 -8.96
C ALA A 37 -13.84 -5.23 -8.55
N LEU A 38 -12.64 -5.43 -9.11
CA LEU A 38 -11.79 -6.57 -8.73
C LEU A 38 -11.26 -6.42 -7.30
N HIS A 39 -10.80 -5.24 -6.91
CA HIS A 39 -10.35 -4.98 -5.54
C HIS A 39 -11.46 -5.25 -4.52
N GLN A 40 -12.67 -4.74 -4.79
CA GLN A 40 -13.86 -4.99 -3.98
C GLN A 40 -14.21 -6.48 -3.92
N ALA A 41 -14.19 -7.21 -5.04
CA ALA A 41 -14.51 -8.64 -5.06
C ALA A 41 -13.52 -9.48 -4.24
N LEU A 42 -12.26 -9.06 -4.16
CA LEU A 42 -11.19 -9.76 -3.43
C LEU A 42 -11.20 -9.49 -1.93
N LEU A 43 -11.66 -8.30 -1.52
CA LEU A 43 -11.45 -7.79 -0.15
C LEU A 43 -12.76 -7.46 0.59
N GLY A 44 -13.86 -7.25 -0.12
CA GLY A 44 -15.20 -7.17 0.44
C GLY A 44 -15.53 -5.89 1.22
N ASP A 45 -14.78 -4.81 1.00
CA ASP A 45 -15.01 -3.55 1.71
C ASP A 45 -16.38 -2.91 1.38
N ARG A 46 -16.93 -2.16 2.34
CA ARG A 46 -18.29 -1.60 2.37
C ARG A 46 -18.35 -0.07 2.52
N LEU A 47 -17.23 0.65 2.35
CA LEU A 47 -17.25 2.12 2.33
C LEU A 47 -18.28 2.65 1.33
N ARG A 48 -19.16 3.55 1.79
CA ARG A 48 -20.31 3.98 0.98
C ARG A 48 -19.92 4.83 -0.21
N LEU A 49 -19.00 5.78 -0.03
CA LEU A 49 -18.64 6.72 -1.09
C LEU A 49 -18.02 6.01 -2.31
N PRO A 50 -17.06 5.07 -2.18
CA PRO A 50 -16.56 4.33 -3.34
C PRO A 50 -17.60 3.40 -4.00
N LEU A 51 -18.68 3.03 -3.31
CA LEU A 51 -19.69 2.08 -3.79
C LEU A 51 -20.91 2.74 -4.44
N ASP A 52 -21.27 3.94 -4.01
CA ASP A 52 -22.45 4.65 -4.48
C ASP A 52 -22.03 5.94 -5.20
N ALA A 53 -22.00 5.90 -6.52
CA ALA A 53 -21.60 7.05 -7.35
C ALA A 53 -22.56 8.24 -7.19
N ALA A 54 -23.85 8.02 -6.89
CA ALA A 54 -24.79 9.11 -6.69
C ALA A 54 -24.52 9.82 -5.36
N LEU A 55 -24.33 9.05 -4.28
CA LEU A 55 -23.93 9.60 -2.98
C LEU A 55 -22.54 10.24 -3.06
N SER A 56 -21.59 9.60 -3.74
CA SER A 56 -20.25 10.15 -3.94
C SER A 56 -20.33 11.51 -4.60
N ARG A 57 -21.11 11.68 -5.67
CA ARG A 57 -21.29 13.00 -6.32
C ARG A 57 -21.92 14.03 -5.39
N GLU A 58 -22.93 13.67 -4.61
CA GLU A 58 -23.58 14.59 -3.65
C GLU A 58 -22.60 15.06 -2.56
N VAL A 59 -21.61 14.24 -2.20
CA VAL A 59 -20.67 14.52 -1.10
C VAL A 59 -19.38 15.16 -1.60
N THR A 60 -18.78 14.64 -2.67
CA THR A 60 -17.49 15.10 -3.20
C THR A 60 -17.64 16.22 -4.23
N GLY A 61 -18.85 16.44 -4.76
CA GLY A 61 -19.11 17.39 -5.84
C GLY A 61 -18.53 16.97 -7.20
N ARG A 62 -17.99 15.75 -7.32
CA ARG A 62 -17.39 15.24 -8.56
C ARG A 62 -18.26 14.19 -9.23
N ASP A 63 -18.26 14.21 -10.57
CA ASP A 63 -19.00 13.23 -11.38
C ASP A 63 -18.31 11.86 -11.41
N GLU A 64 -16.98 11.83 -11.29
CA GLU A 64 -16.24 10.58 -11.19
C GLU A 64 -16.46 9.92 -9.81
N ALA A 65 -16.59 8.60 -9.81
CA ALA A 65 -16.67 7.85 -8.55
C ALA A 65 -15.36 7.94 -7.77
N LEU A 66 -15.45 8.04 -6.43
CA LEU A 66 -14.30 7.98 -5.55
C LEU A 66 -13.60 6.61 -5.66
N ALA A 67 -12.28 6.61 -5.82
CA ALA A 67 -11.51 5.38 -5.73
C ALA A 67 -11.38 4.94 -4.27
N HIS A 68 -11.46 3.63 -4.02
CA HIS A 68 -11.30 3.10 -2.68
C HIS A 68 -9.89 3.41 -2.13
N PRO A 69 -9.74 3.97 -0.92
CA PRO A 69 -8.43 4.37 -0.38
C PRO A 69 -7.42 3.21 -0.31
N ASN A 70 -7.85 2.02 0.11
CA ASN A 70 -6.97 0.84 0.08
C ASN A 70 -6.52 0.44 -1.34
N LEU A 71 -7.33 0.64 -2.38
CA LEU A 71 -6.89 0.40 -3.76
C LEU A 71 -5.78 1.37 -4.16
N VAL A 72 -5.91 2.64 -3.80
CA VAL A 72 -4.87 3.67 -4.02
C VAL A 72 -3.57 3.27 -3.33
N CYS A 73 -3.64 2.92 -2.04
CA CYS A 73 -2.49 2.48 -1.26
C CYS A 73 -1.85 1.21 -1.85
N ASP A 74 -2.65 0.21 -2.23
CA ASP A 74 -2.14 -1.04 -2.76
C ASP A 74 -1.43 -0.84 -4.11
N VAL A 75 -1.95 0.04 -4.98
CA VAL A 75 -1.30 0.41 -6.24
C VAL A 75 0.03 1.13 -6.00
N ALA A 76 0.06 2.12 -5.10
CA ALA A 76 1.28 2.83 -4.75
C ALA A 76 2.35 1.89 -4.18
N ILE A 77 1.95 1.00 -3.26
CA ILE A 77 2.84 -0.01 -2.69
C ILE A 77 3.32 -0.97 -3.78
N GLY A 78 2.43 -1.45 -4.64
CA GLY A 78 2.74 -2.37 -5.73
C GLY A 78 3.74 -1.78 -6.72
N GLN A 79 3.54 -0.53 -7.16
CA GLN A 79 4.49 0.20 -8.00
C GLN A 79 5.88 0.29 -7.36
N SER A 80 5.96 0.45 -6.03
CA SER A 80 7.25 0.50 -5.32
C SER A 80 7.99 -0.83 -5.25
N THR A 81 7.40 -1.97 -5.67
CA THR A 81 7.99 -3.29 -5.46
C THR A 81 9.06 -3.70 -6.47
N GLY A 82 9.24 -2.94 -7.56
CA GLY A 82 10.30 -3.13 -8.56
C GLY A 82 11.69 -3.40 -7.96
N PRO A 83 12.21 -2.50 -7.09
CA PRO A 83 13.49 -2.72 -6.41
C PRO A 83 13.45 -3.80 -5.32
N THR A 84 12.28 -4.29 -4.89
CA THR A 84 12.18 -5.20 -3.73
C THR A 84 11.58 -6.55 -4.08
N GLN A 85 11.77 -7.01 -5.31
CA GLN A 85 11.25 -8.32 -5.77
C GLN A 85 11.69 -9.50 -4.89
N ARG A 86 12.87 -9.40 -4.26
CA ARG A 86 13.48 -10.43 -3.38
C ARG A 86 13.07 -10.34 -1.92
N VAL A 87 12.14 -9.45 -1.58
CA VAL A 87 11.72 -9.21 -0.20
C VAL A 87 11.33 -10.51 0.52
N ARG A 88 11.87 -10.69 1.73
CA ARG A 88 11.51 -11.79 2.63
C ARG A 88 10.37 -11.43 3.57
N GLY A 89 10.28 -10.14 3.92
CA GLY A 89 9.21 -9.56 4.71
C GLY A 89 9.38 -8.04 4.76
N ASN A 90 8.31 -7.32 5.07
CA ASN A 90 8.32 -5.88 5.24
C ASN A 90 7.98 -5.55 6.69
N LEU A 91 8.87 -4.84 7.39
CA LEU A 91 8.79 -4.65 8.84
C LEU A 91 7.68 -3.66 9.23
N PHE A 92 7.43 -2.66 8.39
CA PHE A 92 6.37 -1.68 8.60
C PHE A 92 6.03 -0.93 7.31
N TYR A 93 4.82 -0.37 7.30
CA TYR A 93 4.42 0.76 6.46
C TYR A 93 4.09 1.91 7.43
N ARG A 94 4.60 3.12 7.18
CA ARG A 94 4.46 4.27 8.09
C ARG A 94 4.22 5.56 7.31
N GLY A 95 3.48 6.49 7.91
CA GLY A 95 3.19 7.79 7.28
C GLY A 95 2.17 7.71 6.13
N LEU A 96 1.34 6.67 6.06
CA LEU A 96 0.31 6.62 5.02
C LEU A 96 -0.82 7.59 5.35
N VAL A 97 -0.73 8.79 4.77
CA VAL A 97 -1.80 9.79 4.74
C VAL A 97 -2.17 10.00 3.27
N LEU A 98 -3.45 9.77 2.92
CA LEU A 98 -3.98 10.13 1.61
C LEU A 98 -4.07 11.66 1.53
N LEU A 99 -3.07 12.29 0.94
CA LEU A 99 -2.94 13.74 0.85
C LEU A 99 -4.02 14.36 -0.04
N ARG A 100 -4.63 13.56 -0.92
CA ARG A 100 -5.76 13.96 -1.77
C ARG A 100 -6.67 12.77 -2.08
N PRO A 101 -7.98 12.99 -2.16
CA PRO A 101 -8.90 12.00 -2.72
C PRO A 101 -8.56 11.65 -4.17
N VAL A 102 -8.54 10.36 -4.48
CA VAL A 102 -8.32 9.86 -5.85
C VAL A 102 -9.66 9.40 -6.41
N HIS A 103 -9.92 9.71 -7.68
CA HIS A 103 -11.15 9.34 -8.35
C HIS A 103 -10.85 8.35 -9.49
N ILE A 104 -11.85 7.56 -9.86
CA ILE A 104 -11.74 6.67 -11.02
C ILE A 104 -11.45 7.49 -12.27
N GLY A 105 -10.41 7.12 -13.00
CA GLY A 105 -9.85 7.89 -14.13
C GLY A 105 -8.52 8.59 -13.80
N ASP A 106 -8.19 8.79 -12.53
CA ASP A 106 -6.88 9.32 -12.14
C ASP A 106 -5.77 8.30 -12.40
N THR A 107 -4.58 8.80 -12.72
CA THR A 107 -3.39 7.99 -13.01
C THR A 107 -2.32 8.18 -11.96
N LEU A 108 -1.93 7.08 -11.29
CA LEU A 108 -0.93 7.11 -10.23
C LEU A 108 0.46 6.77 -10.77
N ARG A 109 1.47 7.53 -10.32
CA ARG A 109 2.90 7.27 -10.53
C ARG A 109 3.60 7.28 -9.18
N THR A 110 4.46 6.31 -8.92
CA THR A 110 5.20 6.22 -7.65
C THR A 110 6.69 6.16 -7.91
N SER A 111 7.44 7.08 -7.29
CA SER A 111 8.90 7.01 -7.18
C SER A 111 9.30 6.45 -5.82
N THR A 112 10.41 5.72 -5.77
CA THR A 112 10.92 5.07 -4.55
C THR A 112 12.37 5.49 -4.30
N GLU A 113 12.61 6.14 -3.16
CA GLU A 113 13.93 6.57 -2.72
C GLU A 113 14.47 5.65 -1.61
N VAL A 114 15.73 5.26 -1.71
CA VAL A 114 16.44 4.55 -0.63
C VAL A 114 16.92 5.56 0.41
N VAL A 115 16.31 5.55 1.59
CA VAL A 115 16.62 6.51 2.66
C VAL A 115 17.47 5.91 3.78
N GLY A 116 17.70 4.60 3.78
CA GLY A 116 18.58 3.98 4.77
C GLY A 116 18.88 2.52 4.50
N LEU A 117 20.07 2.09 4.93
CA LEU A 117 20.55 0.72 4.80
C LEU A 117 21.10 0.23 6.13
N LYS A 118 20.63 -0.94 6.56
CA LYS A 118 21.10 -1.60 7.77
C LYS A 118 21.19 -3.09 7.57
N GLN A 119 22.40 -3.64 7.54
CA GLN A 119 22.58 -5.08 7.55
C GLN A 119 22.04 -5.66 8.85
N ASN A 120 21.35 -6.81 8.76
CA ASN A 120 20.99 -7.56 9.97
C ASN A 120 22.24 -8.19 10.59
N ARG A 121 22.08 -8.84 11.75
CA ARG A 121 23.19 -9.46 12.47
C ARG A 121 23.98 -10.42 11.55
N PRO A 122 25.31 -10.52 11.70
CA PRO A 122 26.12 -11.47 10.92
C PRO A 122 25.54 -12.89 10.93
N GLY A 123 25.60 -13.59 9.79
CA GLY A 123 25.03 -14.93 9.59
C GLY A 123 23.51 -14.96 9.34
N SER A 124 22.82 -13.80 9.35
CA SER A 124 21.40 -13.74 8.96
C SER A 124 21.17 -13.72 7.44
N GLY A 125 22.20 -13.43 6.65
CA GLY A 125 22.14 -13.33 5.19
C GLY A 125 21.14 -12.30 4.65
N THR A 126 20.75 -11.30 5.44
CA THR A 126 19.78 -10.26 5.04
C THR A 126 20.17 -8.87 5.52
N GLY A 127 19.58 -7.86 4.90
CA GLY A 127 19.64 -6.47 5.34
C GLY A 127 18.28 -5.78 5.18
N LEU A 128 18.12 -4.68 5.90
CA LEU A 128 16.94 -3.83 5.89
C LEU A 128 17.20 -2.63 5.01
N VAL A 129 16.31 -2.41 4.05
CA VAL A 129 16.33 -1.25 3.16
C VAL A 129 15.16 -0.37 3.56
N ALA A 130 15.42 0.82 4.09
CA ALA A 130 14.37 1.80 4.33
C ALA A 130 14.11 2.58 3.05
N LEU A 131 12.84 2.65 2.67
CA LEU A 131 12.39 3.27 1.43
C LEU A 131 11.36 4.35 1.75
N ARG A 132 11.43 5.47 1.03
CA ARG A 132 10.38 6.50 0.96
C ARG A 132 9.72 6.40 -0.41
N MET A 133 8.41 6.37 -0.44
CA MET A 133 7.64 6.38 -1.68
C MET A 133 6.94 7.72 -1.79
N HIS A 134 6.99 8.32 -2.97
CA HIS A 134 6.21 9.49 -3.33
C HIS A 134 5.30 9.11 -4.50
N THR A 135 4.00 9.23 -4.29
CA THR A 135 2.99 8.92 -5.31
C THR A 135 2.28 10.19 -5.72
N GLU A 136 2.22 10.45 -7.02
CA GLU A 136 1.53 11.61 -7.62
C GLU A 136 0.48 11.17 -8.63
N ASN A 137 -0.46 12.06 -8.95
CA ASN A 137 -1.45 11.85 -10.00
C ASN A 137 -0.97 12.36 -11.39
N GLN A 138 -1.83 12.31 -12.40
CA GLN A 138 -1.53 12.81 -13.76
C GLN A 138 -1.20 14.31 -13.83
N HIS A 139 -1.55 15.08 -12.80
CA HIS A 139 -1.34 16.52 -12.72
C HIS A 139 -0.07 16.89 -11.92
N GLY A 140 0.72 15.90 -11.48
CA GLY A 140 1.89 16.10 -10.63
C GLY A 140 1.53 16.48 -9.20
N GLU A 141 0.30 16.18 -8.77
CA GLU A 141 -0.15 16.50 -7.43
C GLU A 141 0.09 15.32 -6.47
N PRO A 142 0.61 15.56 -5.26
CA PRO A 142 0.99 14.49 -4.33
C PRO A 142 -0.25 13.79 -3.76
N VAL A 143 -0.28 12.46 -3.81
CA VAL A 143 -1.37 11.59 -3.35
C VAL A 143 -0.97 10.82 -2.09
N LEU A 144 0.25 10.29 -2.05
CA LEU A 144 0.82 9.61 -0.88
C LEU A 144 2.31 9.97 -0.76
N ASP A 145 2.80 10.09 0.47
CA ASP A 145 4.22 10.17 0.80
C ASP A 145 4.47 9.36 2.06
N PHE A 146 5.12 8.20 1.95
CA PHE A 146 5.15 7.23 3.03
C PHE A 146 6.43 6.38 3.04
N TRP A 147 6.67 5.66 4.12
CA TRP A 147 7.85 4.82 4.29
C TRP A 147 7.52 3.35 4.46
N ARG A 148 8.44 2.49 4.01
CA ARG A 148 8.42 1.06 4.27
C ARG A 148 9.83 0.51 4.46
N CYS A 149 9.93 -0.64 5.13
CA CYS A 149 11.21 -1.26 5.46
C CYS A 149 11.22 -2.75 5.09
N PRO A 150 11.48 -3.09 3.81
CA PRO A 150 11.70 -4.45 3.35
C PRO A 150 13.02 -5.04 3.87
N MET A 151 12.97 -6.33 4.19
CA MET A 151 14.13 -7.18 4.41
C MET A 151 14.52 -7.87 3.12
N ILE A 152 15.73 -7.58 2.62
CA ILE A 152 16.27 -8.07 1.35
C ILE A 152 17.43 -9.04 1.64
N PRO A 153 17.55 -10.18 0.92
CA PRO A 153 18.68 -11.07 1.05
C PRO A 153 19.97 -10.44 0.53
N LEU A 154 21.07 -10.77 1.18
CA LEU A 154 22.40 -10.58 0.62
C LEU A 154 22.63 -11.58 -0.51
N ARG A 155 23.51 -11.23 -1.44
CA ARG A 155 23.98 -12.12 -2.48
C ARG A 155 24.84 -13.24 -1.90
N ASP A 156 25.74 -12.87 -0.98
CA ASP A 156 26.50 -13.80 -0.16
C ASP A 156 25.97 -13.72 1.29
N PRO A 157 25.34 -14.78 1.81
CA PRO A 157 24.78 -14.79 3.16
C PRO A 157 25.79 -14.49 4.28
N GLU A 158 27.08 -14.74 4.03
CA GLU A 158 28.16 -14.54 5.00
C GLU A 158 28.86 -13.18 4.85
N ALA A 159 28.49 -12.37 3.86
CA ALA A 159 29.14 -11.09 3.63
C ALA A 159 28.88 -10.09 4.75
N THR A 160 29.88 -9.23 5.00
CA THR A 160 29.78 -8.08 5.90
C THR A 160 29.91 -6.81 5.06
N THR A 161 28.80 -6.09 4.92
CA THR A 161 28.67 -4.90 4.06
C THR A 161 29.09 -3.60 4.74
N GLY A 162 29.13 -3.59 6.08
CA GLY A 162 29.41 -2.38 6.87
C GLY A 162 28.22 -1.42 7.01
N HIS A 163 27.08 -1.66 6.34
CA HIS A 163 25.88 -0.84 6.50
C HIS A 163 25.26 -1.02 7.90
N ALA A 164 25.33 0.02 8.72
CA ALA A 164 24.81 0.04 10.09
C ALA A 164 23.89 1.25 10.35
N GLY A 165 23.15 1.70 9.33
CA GLY A 165 22.28 2.86 9.41
C GLY A 165 21.20 2.76 10.49
N SER A 166 20.64 3.92 10.85
CA SER A 166 19.50 4.06 11.75
C SER A 166 18.23 4.40 10.97
N PHE A 167 17.07 4.04 11.51
CA PHE A 167 15.74 4.36 10.96
C PHE A 167 14.94 5.25 11.91
N GLU A 168 15.63 5.96 12.81
CA GLU A 168 15.00 6.82 13.82
C GLU A 168 14.32 8.06 13.22
N GLU A 169 14.83 8.54 12.09
CA GLU A 169 14.26 9.68 11.36
C GLU A 169 12.92 9.36 10.69
N ILE A 170 12.56 8.08 10.57
CA ILE A 170 11.26 7.66 10.01
C ILE A 170 10.20 7.81 11.09
N PRO A 171 9.19 8.69 10.91
CA PRO A 171 8.16 8.94 11.90
C PRO A 171 7.46 7.64 12.30
N LYS A 172 7.32 7.41 13.60
CA LYS A 172 6.60 6.23 14.15
C LYS A 172 5.10 6.47 14.28
N GLU A 173 4.71 7.74 14.39
CA GLU A 173 3.34 8.21 14.52
C GLU A 173 3.02 9.11 13.34
N LEU A 174 1.73 9.27 13.05
CA LEU A 174 1.27 10.19 12.02
C LEU A 174 1.39 11.63 12.53
N ASP A 175 1.78 12.54 11.65
CA ASP A 175 1.66 13.97 11.90
C ASP A 175 0.18 14.37 11.79
N MET A 176 -0.44 14.66 12.92
CA MET A 176 -1.85 15.05 12.95
C MET A 176 -2.13 16.40 12.28
N GLU A 177 -1.12 17.27 12.14
CA GLU A 177 -1.25 18.50 11.35
C GLU A 177 -1.34 18.18 9.86
N GLU A 178 -0.51 17.26 9.36
CA GLU A 178 -0.58 16.74 8.00
C GLU A 178 -1.91 16.03 7.72
N VAL A 179 -2.35 15.17 8.64
CA VAL A 179 -3.68 14.53 8.55
C VAL A 179 -4.77 15.60 8.46
N GLY A 180 -4.70 16.65 9.28
CA GLY A 180 -5.64 17.77 9.22
C GLY A 180 -5.63 18.49 7.87
N ARG A 181 -4.46 18.74 7.29
CA ARG A 181 -4.32 19.35 5.94
C ARG A 181 -4.87 18.48 4.82
N ALA A 182 -4.83 17.16 4.99
CA ALA A 182 -5.30 16.19 4.00
C ALA A 182 -6.83 15.99 4.00
N ILE A 183 -7.54 16.53 4.99
CA ILE A 183 -9.01 16.45 5.05
C ILE A 183 -9.59 17.23 3.86
N PRO A 184 -10.47 16.62 3.05
CA PRO A 184 -11.14 17.31 1.94
C PRO A 184 -12.28 18.19 2.48
N TYR A 185 -11.93 19.37 3.01
CA TYR A 185 -12.88 20.32 3.61
C TYR A 185 -13.93 20.87 2.64
N ASP A 186 -13.73 20.68 1.34
CA ASP A 186 -14.69 20.98 0.28
C ASP A 186 -15.80 19.92 0.16
N TRP A 187 -15.69 18.77 0.81
CA TRP A 187 -16.74 17.76 0.83
C TRP A 187 -17.96 18.19 1.66
N HIS A 188 -19.15 17.87 1.16
CA HIS A 188 -20.42 18.12 1.80
C HIS A 188 -20.77 17.03 2.83
N LEU A 189 -20.00 16.96 3.93
CA LEU A 189 -20.20 15.92 4.96
C LEU A 189 -21.54 16.03 5.72
N ASP A 190 -22.14 17.22 5.79
CA ASP A 190 -23.50 17.36 6.33
C ASP A 190 -24.53 16.74 5.40
N ARG A 191 -24.32 16.84 4.08
CA ARG A 191 -25.14 16.16 3.08
C ARG A 191 -25.05 14.65 3.21
N TYR A 192 -23.86 14.13 3.50
CA TYR A 192 -23.68 12.70 3.81
C TYR A 192 -24.53 12.28 5.02
N ARG A 193 -24.54 13.07 6.11
CA ARG A 193 -25.36 12.79 7.31
C ARG A 193 -26.86 12.85 7.04
N GLU A 194 -27.32 13.74 6.16
CA GLU A 194 -28.72 13.80 5.76
C GLU A 194 -29.17 12.57 4.96
N LEU A 195 -28.29 12.06 4.10
CA LEU A 195 -28.60 10.97 3.17
C LEU A 195 -28.36 9.58 3.75
N VAL A 196 -27.44 9.45 4.71
CA VAL A 196 -27.04 8.17 5.29
C VAL A 196 -27.50 8.12 6.74
N SER A 197 -28.50 7.28 7.01
CA SER A 197 -28.98 7.03 8.38
C SER A 197 -28.00 6.19 9.20
N GLY A 198 -28.10 6.30 10.52
CA GLY A 198 -27.38 5.46 11.49
C GLY A 198 -26.38 6.26 12.32
N GLU A 199 -25.53 5.55 13.07
CA GLU A 199 -24.47 6.17 13.85
C GLU A 199 -23.37 6.71 12.91
N HIS A 200 -22.95 7.95 13.13
CA HIS A 200 -21.80 8.56 12.50
C HIS A 200 -20.62 8.62 13.47
N PHE A 201 -19.45 9.02 12.98
CA PHE A 201 -18.23 9.06 13.80
C PHE A 201 -18.37 9.90 15.08
N SER A 202 -19.17 10.98 15.06
CA SER A 202 -19.46 11.81 16.24
C SER A 202 -20.20 11.07 17.36
N ASP A 203 -20.82 9.94 17.03
CA ASP A 203 -21.65 9.15 17.93
C ASP A 203 -20.85 8.00 18.59
N VAL A 204 -19.61 7.76 18.12
CA VAL A 204 -18.73 6.71 18.66
C VAL A 204 -18.08 7.17 19.96
N VAL A 205 -18.33 6.44 21.04
CA VAL A 205 -17.74 6.74 22.35
C VAL A 205 -16.29 6.22 22.44
N PRO A 206 -15.30 7.03 22.83
CA PRO A 206 -13.94 6.55 23.03
C PRO A 206 -13.86 5.39 24.02
N GLY A 207 -13.07 4.36 23.68
CA GLY A 207 -12.96 3.12 24.47
C GLY A 207 -13.99 2.05 24.12
N THR A 208 -14.90 2.30 23.18
CA THR A 208 -15.81 1.28 22.64
C THR A 208 -15.01 0.17 21.94
N VAL A 209 -15.38 -1.08 22.21
CA VAL A 209 -14.78 -2.28 21.59
C VAL A 209 -15.85 -2.95 20.72
N TYR A 210 -15.53 -3.15 19.44
CA TYR A 210 -16.39 -3.85 18.49
C TYR A 210 -15.87 -5.28 18.28
N GLU A 211 -16.70 -6.27 18.59
CA GLU A 211 -16.42 -7.67 18.31
C GLU A 211 -17.04 -8.06 16.97
N VAL A 212 -16.21 -8.22 15.94
CA VAL A 212 -16.66 -8.65 14.61
C VAL A 212 -16.66 -10.19 14.56
N GLU A 213 -17.86 -10.78 14.66
CA GLU A 213 -18.03 -12.25 14.64
C GLU A 213 -17.65 -12.85 13.26
N GLY A 214 -18.07 -12.18 12.18
CA GLY A 214 -17.85 -12.65 10.81
C GLY A 214 -16.38 -12.60 10.40
N ARG A 215 -15.83 -13.76 10.01
CA ARG A 215 -14.44 -13.93 9.56
C ARG A 215 -14.35 -13.95 8.04
N ASP A 216 -13.21 -13.49 7.53
CA ASP A 216 -12.88 -13.53 6.10
C ASP A 216 -11.77 -14.54 5.83
N THR A 217 -11.91 -15.30 4.75
CA THR A 217 -10.87 -16.24 4.31
C THR A 217 -9.93 -15.53 3.34
N VAL A 218 -8.63 -15.60 3.59
CA VAL A 218 -7.62 -15.09 2.65
C VAL A 218 -7.60 -15.97 1.40
N THR A 219 -8.14 -15.43 0.31
CA THR A 219 -8.15 -16.06 -1.01
C THR A 219 -7.61 -15.08 -2.05
N ALA A 220 -7.21 -15.61 -3.21
CA ALA A 220 -6.80 -14.83 -4.37
C ALA A 220 -5.74 -13.73 -4.10
N ALA A 221 -4.82 -13.98 -3.16
CA ALA A 221 -3.73 -13.07 -2.85
C ALA A 221 -2.78 -12.79 -4.05
N PRO A 222 -2.47 -13.76 -4.94
CA PRO A 222 -1.72 -13.46 -6.16
C PRO A 222 -2.46 -12.52 -7.11
N GLU A 223 -3.79 -12.60 -7.20
CA GLU A 223 -4.61 -11.74 -8.05
C GLU A 223 -4.56 -10.29 -7.57
N LEU A 224 -4.63 -10.04 -6.25
CA LEU A 224 -4.43 -8.69 -5.70
C LEU A 224 -3.04 -8.15 -6.03
N ALA A 225 -1.99 -8.98 -5.92
CA ALA A 225 -0.63 -8.57 -6.26
C ALA A 225 -0.52 -8.18 -7.74
N ARG A 226 -1.08 -9.00 -8.65
CA ARG A 226 -1.08 -8.71 -10.09
C ARG A 226 -1.89 -7.45 -10.44
N LEU A 227 -3.06 -7.28 -9.82
CA LEU A 227 -3.94 -6.14 -10.02
C LEU A 227 -3.24 -4.80 -9.71
N THR A 228 -2.34 -4.83 -8.73
CA THR A 228 -1.71 -3.63 -8.15
C THR A 228 -0.27 -3.43 -8.59
N LEU A 229 0.19 -4.20 -9.60
CA LEU A 229 1.57 -4.19 -10.12
C LEU A 229 2.63 -4.65 -9.09
N ASN A 230 2.22 -5.34 -8.03
CA ASN A 230 3.14 -5.88 -7.03
C ASN A 230 3.89 -7.09 -7.60
N VAL A 231 5.21 -6.94 -7.77
CA VAL A 231 6.13 -7.94 -8.34
C VAL A 231 7.00 -8.64 -7.29
N ALA A 232 6.69 -8.51 -5.99
CA ALA A 232 7.39 -9.25 -4.95
C ALA A 232 7.17 -10.77 -5.13
N MET A 233 8.26 -11.51 -5.37
CA MET A 233 8.20 -12.92 -5.76
C MET A 233 7.54 -13.79 -4.68
N THR A 234 7.68 -13.43 -3.40
CA THR A 234 7.09 -14.18 -2.28
C THR A 234 5.56 -14.32 -2.37
N HIS A 235 4.88 -13.43 -3.10
CA HIS A 235 3.41 -13.46 -3.26
C HIS A 235 2.94 -14.37 -4.38
N THR A 236 3.81 -14.70 -5.35
CA THR A 236 3.43 -15.41 -6.58
C THR A 236 4.20 -16.72 -6.77
N ASP A 237 5.43 -16.81 -6.25
CA ASP A 237 6.30 -17.97 -6.28
C ASP A 237 6.48 -18.58 -4.89
N ALA A 238 6.08 -19.84 -4.74
CA ALA A 238 6.21 -20.57 -3.48
C ALA A 238 7.68 -20.85 -3.10
N GLY A 239 8.59 -20.96 -4.08
CA GLY A 239 10.02 -21.15 -3.84
C GLY A 239 10.72 -19.88 -3.33
N ALA A 240 10.15 -18.71 -3.60
CA ALA A 240 10.65 -17.43 -3.09
C ALA A 240 10.13 -17.11 -1.68
N GLY A 241 9.04 -17.74 -1.26
CA GLY A 241 8.44 -17.54 0.06
C GLY A 241 9.05 -18.40 1.17
N ALA A 242 8.51 -18.24 2.39
CA ALA A 242 8.97 -18.99 3.55
C ALA A 242 8.40 -20.41 3.55
N HIS A 243 9.20 -21.40 3.96
CA HIS A 243 8.79 -22.80 4.08
C HIS A 243 8.17 -23.41 2.80
N GLY A 244 8.59 -22.96 1.62
CA GLY A 244 8.07 -23.45 0.34
C GLY A 244 6.61 -23.06 0.10
N ARG A 245 6.12 -21.99 0.74
CA ARG A 245 4.78 -21.46 0.60
C ARG A 245 4.83 -19.99 0.20
N ARG A 246 3.85 -19.57 -0.59
CA ARG A 246 3.61 -18.14 -0.85
C ARG A 246 3.22 -17.44 0.45
N LEU A 247 3.67 -16.20 0.60
CA LEU A 247 3.20 -15.31 1.65
C LEU A 247 2.14 -14.37 1.07
N ALA A 248 1.01 -14.20 1.76
CA ALA A 248 0.06 -13.17 1.36
C ALA A 248 0.69 -11.78 1.47
N TYR A 249 0.35 -10.90 0.54
CA TYR A 249 0.75 -9.49 0.60
C TYR A 249 0.12 -8.82 1.83
N GLY A 250 0.92 -8.07 2.60
CA GLY A 250 0.45 -7.40 3.82
C GLY A 250 -0.75 -6.47 3.61
N GLY A 251 -0.83 -5.79 2.46
CA GLY A 251 -2.00 -4.96 2.12
C GLY A 251 -3.29 -5.76 1.96
N HIS A 252 -3.22 -7.04 1.58
CA HIS A 252 -4.39 -7.94 1.58
C HIS A 252 -4.96 -8.06 2.99
N THR A 253 -4.10 -8.34 3.98
CA THR A 253 -4.51 -8.45 5.38
C THR A 253 -5.02 -7.13 5.95
N ILE A 254 -4.37 -6.01 5.60
CA ILE A 254 -4.81 -4.67 6.00
C ILE A 254 -6.20 -4.37 5.43
N ALA A 255 -6.43 -4.68 4.15
CA ALA A 255 -7.71 -4.40 3.52
C ALA A 255 -8.84 -5.31 4.00
N VAL A 256 -8.56 -6.58 4.35
CA VAL A 256 -9.53 -7.45 5.04
C VAL A 256 -9.88 -6.88 6.43
N ALA A 257 -8.89 -6.39 7.17
CA ALA A 257 -9.15 -5.74 8.46
C ALA A 257 -9.94 -4.43 8.30
N ALA A 258 -9.69 -3.65 7.26
CA ALA A 258 -10.49 -2.47 6.92
C ALA A 258 -11.93 -2.84 6.57
N ALA A 259 -12.15 -3.91 5.80
CA ALA A 259 -13.49 -4.42 5.51
C ALA A 259 -14.23 -4.90 6.76
N GLN A 260 -13.51 -5.40 7.77
CA GLN A 260 -14.07 -5.69 9.09
C GLN A 260 -14.43 -4.43 9.86
N ALA A 261 -13.56 -3.41 9.83
CA ALA A 261 -13.81 -2.13 10.46
C ALA A 261 -15.04 -1.43 9.86
N THR A 262 -15.25 -1.50 8.53
CA THR A 262 -16.42 -0.91 7.87
C THR A 262 -17.71 -1.68 8.13
N ARG A 263 -17.66 -2.94 8.60
CA ARG A 263 -18.84 -3.63 9.14
C ARG A 263 -19.20 -3.13 10.54
N ALA A 264 -18.20 -2.83 11.36
CA ALA A 264 -18.40 -2.29 12.71
C ALA A 264 -18.82 -0.81 12.68
N LEU A 265 -18.27 -0.04 11.73
CA LEU A 265 -18.47 1.40 11.56
C LEU A 265 -18.96 1.69 10.13
N PRO A 266 -20.22 1.38 9.80
CA PRO A 266 -20.74 1.40 8.42
C PRO A 266 -20.88 2.79 7.79
N ASN A 267 -20.74 3.85 8.59
CA ASN A 267 -20.84 5.22 8.13
C ASN A 267 -19.50 5.97 8.18
N LEU A 268 -18.37 5.23 8.28
CA LEU A 268 -17.03 5.80 8.10
C LEU A 268 -16.93 6.52 6.75
N VAL A 269 -16.36 7.72 6.75
CA VAL A 269 -16.18 8.60 5.58
C VAL A 269 -14.78 9.18 5.59
#